data_AF-A0A1S3ITI3-F1
#
_entry.id   AF-A0A1S3ITI3-F1
#
_cell.length_a   1.000
_cell.length_b   1.000
_cell.length_c   1.000
_cell.angle_alpha   90.00
_cell.angle_beta   90.00
_cell.angle_gamma   90.00
#
_symmetry.space_group_name_H-M   'P 1'
#
loop_
_entity.id
_entity.type
_entity.pdbx_description
1 polymer ?
#
loop_
_entity_poly.entity_id
_entity_poly.type
_entity_poly.pdbx_seq_one_letter_code
_entity_poly.pdbx_strand_id
1 'polypeptide(L)'
;MSGRDYKTFLTNHRTESQLAGFPKEKIKEEDKYVRRFTEGFKTTTYRAMDYEELKTLATVKKMAAHKSLLKIKKIQQASKEHKDQNLIKQHKLAWQKEFIRLNNARKRLQVEMEAFIRQNAEDGAVCSHSFQDFEDYESSIVNDFNHFKTDTVEPVWNLREDLKYWVVEHQNDTKEDDESVLEEHKAILETVASVNSQQELVLEKLLNEQLSLEQELSSGELAELCHTHERKVQGGIPMEAFELECPDLDLKASVLQEFILLDEQHRARLEDLEQEHAQVLGSERGGWSEEDHYLFQVIVEQYPHDMTNRRMLYIDRLKRHFPGKSRQELVDHEDWCTRHKYYHDRKKALMLDWLRDRKELLTKASATFAEVCMAQELEEVKNEFKQKQKELCDVLYDKVQRWREQKMELMWLEQQEEERKRKEQEELMKIEEEKEKKKRQEQKEKLNKYHIQQEEEQRKRREEEQKRMEELKKILQEQAVHDKERVKFREEQILKKEIAKYEKEQDRLRDEEEREQRLEALREKVRPVVASDPERIWNDTEAWHSRVTGDEDINIQKPLFKMLGFSANQVASDPRVRLEQKLREAGIQGSDYGRLMMKQMKPPTQPRKDMESTVFKHLPKDGS
;
A
#
# COMPACT_ATOMS: atom_id res chain seq x y z
N MET A 1 50.76 9.24 64.07
CA MET A 1 51.22 10.30 64.99
C MET A 1 51.21 11.61 64.21
N SER A 2 50.64 12.68 64.77
CA SER A 2 50.53 13.96 64.07
C SER A 2 51.76 14.83 64.34
N GLY A 3 52.15 15.70 63.39
CA GLY A 3 53.38 16.51 63.44
C GLY A 3 53.53 17.47 64.63
N ARG A 4 52.52 17.62 65.49
CA ARG A 4 52.62 18.36 66.76
C ARG A 4 53.45 17.64 67.82
N ASP A 5 53.43 16.30 67.84
CA ASP A 5 54.12 15.52 68.89
C ASP A 5 55.65 15.53 68.74
N TYR A 6 56.16 15.76 67.52
CA TYR A 6 57.60 15.78 67.24
C TYR A 6 58.29 17.07 67.73
N LYS A 7 57.56 18.20 67.67
CA LYS A 7 58.12 19.51 68.08
C LYS A 7 58.33 19.58 69.60
N THR A 8 57.40 19.01 70.37
CA THR A 8 57.46 18.94 71.83
C THR A 8 58.58 18.02 72.32
N PHE A 9 58.84 16.93 71.56
CA PHE A 9 59.94 16.01 71.86
C PHE A 9 61.32 16.65 71.65
N LEU A 10 61.50 17.42 70.56
CA LEU A 10 62.77 18.10 70.27
C LEU A 10 63.06 19.29 71.20
N THR A 11 62.04 20.00 71.68
CA THR A 11 62.23 21.11 72.62
C THR A 11 62.71 20.64 74.00
N ASN A 12 62.23 19.47 74.46
CA ASN A 12 62.58 18.96 75.78
C ASN A 12 64.00 18.38 75.86
N HIS A 13 64.60 18.00 74.72
CA HIS A 13 65.93 17.37 74.68
C HIS A 13 67.07 18.31 74.25
N ARG A 14 66.81 19.61 74.04
CA ARG A 14 67.84 20.59 73.63
C ARG A 14 68.29 21.56 74.72
N THR A 15 67.64 21.58 75.89
CA THR A 15 67.86 22.63 76.91
C THR A 15 68.87 22.30 78.01
N GLU A 16 69.61 21.18 77.92
CA GLU A 16 70.66 20.87 78.93
C GLU A 16 72.08 21.36 78.56
N SER A 17 72.23 22.09 77.45
CA SER A 17 73.53 22.64 77.05
C SER A 17 73.53 24.17 77.10
N GLN A 18 73.53 24.72 78.32
CA GLN A 18 73.96 26.10 78.58
C GLN A 18 74.01 26.40 80.08
N LEU A 19 75.17 26.21 80.70
CA LEU A 19 75.55 27.03 81.86
C LEU A 19 77.08 27.28 81.87
N ALA A 20 77.43 28.57 81.97
CA ALA A 20 78.59 29.16 82.61
C ALA A 20 80.00 28.52 82.44
N GLY A 21 80.86 29.23 81.69
CA GLY A 21 82.15 29.77 82.19
C GLY A 21 83.25 28.83 82.71
N PHE A 22 84.21 28.52 81.81
CA PHE A 22 85.68 28.47 82.03
C PHE A 22 86.31 27.29 82.82
N PRO A 23 87.60 26.94 82.59
CA PRO A 23 88.04 26.02 81.54
C PRO A 23 88.88 24.84 82.09
N LYS A 24 88.93 23.67 81.41
CA LYS A 24 90.06 22.71 81.46
C LYS A 24 89.87 21.56 80.48
N GLU A 25 90.94 21.32 79.71
CA GLU A 25 91.32 20.12 78.95
C GLU A 25 90.21 19.26 78.31
N LYS A 26 90.19 19.27 76.96
CA LYS A 26 89.38 18.38 76.13
C LYS A 26 89.79 16.92 76.33
N ILE A 27 89.18 16.26 77.30
CA ILE A 27 88.98 14.82 77.29
C ILE A 27 87.67 14.59 76.53
N LYS A 28 87.71 13.88 75.40
CA LYS A 28 86.51 13.50 74.65
C LYS A 28 85.56 12.77 75.60
N GLU A 29 84.28 13.16 75.66
CA GLU A 29 83.33 12.56 76.60
C GLU A 29 83.24 11.03 76.47
N GLU A 30 83.44 10.51 75.26
CA GLU A 30 83.51 9.08 74.96
C GLU A 30 84.61 8.37 75.78
N ASP A 31 85.80 8.97 75.92
CA ASP A 31 86.90 8.41 76.74
C ASP A 31 86.59 8.47 78.24
N LYS A 32 85.72 9.40 78.65
CA LYS A 32 85.28 9.56 80.05
C LYS A 32 84.29 8.47 80.46
N TYR A 33 83.40 8.05 79.55
CA TYR A 33 82.49 6.93 79.78
C TYR A 33 83.20 5.58 79.67
N VAL A 34 84.14 5.44 78.73
CA VAL A 34 84.95 4.22 78.57
C VAL A 34 85.87 4.02 79.78
N ARG A 35 86.60 5.05 80.24
CA ARG A 35 87.41 4.94 81.47
C ARG A 35 86.57 4.64 82.71
N ARG A 36 85.37 5.24 82.83
CA ARG A 36 84.44 4.95 83.95
C ARG A 36 83.92 3.52 83.93
N PHE A 37 83.68 2.95 82.74
CA PHE A 37 83.26 1.56 82.58
C PHE A 37 84.40 0.59 82.91
N THR A 38 85.63 0.89 82.48
CA THR A 38 86.81 0.05 82.76
C THR A 38 87.30 0.14 84.20
N GLU A 39 87.09 1.28 84.88
CA GLU A 39 87.49 1.52 86.28
C GLU A 39 86.36 1.23 87.30
N GLY A 40 85.17 0.80 86.84
CA GLY A 40 84.09 0.32 87.71
C GLY A 40 83.25 1.39 88.42
N PHE A 41 83.33 2.66 88.02
CA PHE A 41 82.54 3.74 88.63
C PHE A 41 81.12 3.78 88.05
N LYS A 42 80.13 3.32 88.83
CA LYS A 42 78.70 3.39 88.49
C LYS A 42 78.19 4.84 88.57
N THR A 43 77.63 5.36 87.47
CA THR A 43 76.94 6.67 87.45
C THR A 43 75.62 6.61 88.22
N THR A 44 75.47 7.45 89.25
CA THR A 44 74.27 7.60 90.09
C THR A 44 73.15 8.44 89.46
N THR A 45 73.33 8.96 88.25
CA THR A 45 72.39 9.87 87.59
C THR A 45 71.25 9.19 86.82
N TYR A 46 71.36 7.89 86.53
CA TYR A 46 70.27 7.13 85.94
C TYR A 46 69.66 6.22 87.00
N ARG A 47 68.43 6.55 87.42
CA ARG A 47 67.61 5.66 88.24
C ARG A 47 67.51 4.32 87.51
N ALA A 48 67.84 3.22 88.17
CA ALA A 48 67.74 1.89 87.59
C ALA A 48 66.33 1.72 86.99
N MET A 49 66.26 1.47 85.68
CA MET A 49 64.99 1.27 85.00
C MET A 49 64.38 -0.03 85.52
N ASP A 50 63.24 0.08 86.20
CA ASP A 50 62.53 -1.07 86.73
C ASP A 50 61.88 -1.82 85.57
N TYR A 51 62.59 -2.84 85.08
CA TYR A 51 62.12 -3.68 83.99
C TYR A 51 60.86 -4.47 84.36
N GLU A 52 60.60 -4.72 85.64
CA GLU A 52 59.34 -5.34 86.07
C GLU A 52 58.19 -4.33 86.02
N GLU A 53 58.41 -3.07 86.41
CA GLU A 53 57.42 -2.00 86.22
C GLU A 53 57.09 -1.78 84.74
N LEU A 54 58.09 -1.78 83.86
CA LEU A 54 57.86 -1.66 82.41
C LEU A 54 57.13 -2.87 81.84
N LYS A 55 57.47 -4.08 82.28
CA LYS A 55 56.83 -5.33 81.84
C LYS A 55 55.37 -5.40 82.31
N THR A 56 55.08 -4.98 83.54
CA THR A 56 53.71 -4.87 84.06
C THR A 56 52.92 -3.80 83.31
N LEU A 57 53.52 -2.65 82.98
CA LEU A 57 52.86 -1.63 82.18
C LEU A 57 52.59 -2.11 80.74
N ALA A 58 53.52 -2.86 80.14
CA ALA A 58 53.34 -3.47 78.83
C ALA A 58 52.26 -4.56 78.82
N THR A 59 52.19 -5.42 79.85
CA THR A 59 51.12 -6.43 79.97
C THR A 59 49.76 -5.77 80.18
N VAL A 60 49.68 -4.72 81.00
CA VAL A 60 48.46 -3.92 81.18
C VAL A 60 48.01 -3.28 79.86
N LYS A 61 48.93 -2.68 79.10
CA LYS A 61 48.61 -2.12 77.77
C LYS A 61 48.18 -3.22 76.78
N LYS A 62 48.82 -4.38 76.79
CA LYS A 62 48.44 -5.54 75.96
C LYS A 62 47.06 -6.08 76.31
N MET A 63 46.73 -6.19 77.60
CA MET A 63 45.39 -6.57 78.07
C MET A 63 44.33 -5.53 77.68
N ALA A 64 44.64 -4.24 77.81
CA ALA A 64 43.75 -3.16 77.36
C ALA A 64 43.52 -3.19 75.84
N ALA A 65 44.56 -3.42 75.04
CA ALA A 65 44.44 -3.59 73.60
C ALA A 65 43.60 -4.83 73.23
N HIS A 66 43.81 -5.96 73.92
CA HIS A 66 43.00 -7.17 73.73
C HIS A 66 41.52 -6.93 74.07
N LYS A 67 41.22 -6.21 75.15
CA LYS A 67 39.86 -5.82 75.53
C LYS A 67 39.21 -4.93 74.46
N SER A 68 39.95 -3.99 73.89
CA SER A 68 39.49 -3.16 72.75
C SER A 68 39.23 -4.00 71.51
N LEU A 69 40.10 -4.95 71.18
CA LEU A 69 39.94 -5.86 70.03
C LEU A 69 38.73 -6.78 70.20
N LEU A 70 38.48 -7.32 71.39
CA LEU A 70 37.27 -8.06 71.71
C LEU A 70 36.01 -7.20 71.55
N LYS A 71 36.05 -5.93 71.98
CA LYS A 71 34.93 -5.00 71.78
C LYS A 71 34.68 -4.74 70.30
N ILE A 72 35.73 -4.55 69.49
CA ILE A 72 35.61 -4.39 68.03
C ILE A 72 34.99 -5.65 67.39
N LYS A 73 35.46 -6.85 67.77
CA LYS A 73 34.88 -8.12 67.28
C LYS A 73 33.40 -8.24 67.63
N LYS A 74 33.01 -7.90 68.86
CA LYS A 74 31.59 -7.89 69.28
C LYS A 74 30.74 -6.92 68.46
N ILE A 75 31.24 -5.71 68.20
CA ILE A 75 30.54 -4.72 67.36
C ILE A 75 30.41 -5.22 65.92
N GLN A 76 31.47 -5.81 65.37
CA GLN A 76 31.45 -6.39 64.02
C GLN A 76 30.44 -7.55 63.92
N GLN A 77 30.39 -8.42 64.93
CA GLN A 77 29.43 -9.51 64.99
C GLN A 77 27.99 -8.97 65.09
N ALA A 78 27.72 -8.04 66.01
CA ALA A 78 26.40 -7.42 66.13
C ALA A 78 25.98 -6.70 64.83
N SER A 79 26.92 -6.06 64.13
CA SER A 79 26.66 -5.44 62.83
C SER A 79 26.30 -6.48 61.75
N LYS A 80 26.98 -7.63 61.73
CA LYS A 80 26.65 -8.75 60.82
C LYS A 80 25.28 -9.33 61.13
N GLU A 81 25.00 -9.64 62.39
CA GLU A 81 23.70 -10.15 62.85
C GLU A 81 22.56 -9.18 62.52
N HIS A 82 22.77 -7.87 62.71
CA HIS A 82 21.79 -6.86 62.33
C HIS A 82 21.55 -6.80 60.81
N LYS A 83 22.59 -6.94 59.99
CA LYS A 83 22.46 -7.04 58.53
C LYS A 83 21.67 -8.28 58.13
N ASP A 84 21.98 -9.43 58.70
CA ASP A 84 21.29 -10.69 58.43
C ASP A 84 19.83 -10.64 58.88
N GLN A 85 19.54 -10.07 60.04
CA GLN A 85 18.16 -9.85 60.52
C GLN A 85 17.37 -8.94 59.59
N ASN A 86 17.98 -7.87 59.08
CA ASN A 86 17.34 -6.99 58.11
C ASN A 86 17.06 -7.71 56.77
N LEU A 87 17.99 -8.56 56.33
CA LEU A 87 17.81 -9.37 55.12
C LEU A 87 16.68 -10.39 55.28
N ILE A 88 16.62 -11.06 56.42
CA ILE A 88 15.51 -11.97 56.76
C ILE A 88 14.18 -11.23 56.80
N LYS A 89 14.13 -10.00 57.35
CA LYS A 89 12.92 -9.17 57.32
C LYS A 89 12.49 -8.83 55.88
N GLN A 90 13.44 -8.52 55.00
CA GLN A 90 13.16 -8.27 53.58
C GLN A 90 12.60 -9.51 52.89
N HIS A 91 13.19 -10.70 53.13
CA HIS A 91 12.66 -11.97 52.63
C HIS A 91 11.25 -12.25 53.11
N LYS A 92 10.99 -12.10 54.41
CA LYS A 92 9.66 -12.30 55.00
C LYS A 92 8.62 -11.38 54.36
N LEU A 93 8.97 -10.10 54.16
CA LEU A 93 8.07 -9.14 53.52
C LEU A 93 7.79 -9.52 52.06
N ALA A 94 8.82 -9.91 51.30
CA ALA A 94 8.68 -10.33 49.92
C ALA A 94 7.75 -11.55 49.81
N TRP A 95 7.95 -12.56 50.64
CA TRP A 95 7.11 -13.78 50.60
C TRP A 95 5.71 -13.55 51.13
N GLN A 96 5.51 -12.68 52.12
CA GLN A 96 4.15 -12.33 52.56
C GLN A 96 3.36 -11.70 51.42
N LYS A 97 3.97 -10.78 50.67
CA LYS A 97 3.34 -10.18 49.49
C LYS A 97 3.07 -11.23 48.41
N GLU A 98 4.05 -12.07 48.13
CA GLU A 98 3.94 -13.08 47.09
C GLU A 98 2.92 -14.17 47.44
N PHE A 99 2.86 -14.60 48.69
CA PHE A 99 1.83 -15.50 49.20
C PHE A 99 0.43 -14.94 48.98
N ILE A 100 0.21 -13.66 49.30
CA ILE A 100 -1.08 -13.01 49.06
C ILE A 100 -1.40 -12.99 47.56
N ARG A 101 -0.43 -12.64 46.71
CA ARG A 101 -0.58 -12.61 45.25
C ARG A 101 -0.96 -13.99 44.70
N LEU A 102 -0.18 -15.01 45.03
CA LEU A 102 -0.38 -16.39 44.57
C LEU A 102 -1.67 -16.98 45.12
N ASN A 103 -2.01 -16.74 46.38
CA ASN A 103 -3.28 -17.23 46.94
C ASN A 103 -4.49 -16.58 46.26
N ASN A 104 -4.42 -15.28 45.93
CA ASN A 104 -5.46 -14.61 45.17
C ASN A 104 -5.55 -15.13 43.73
N ALA A 105 -4.41 -15.37 43.07
CA ALA A 105 -4.36 -15.96 41.73
C ALA A 105 -4.95 -17.38 41.73
N ARG A 106 -4.56 -18.22 42.69
CA ARG A 106 -5.10 -19.57 42.89
C ARG A 106 -6.61 -19.54 43.06
N LYS A 107 -7.12 -18.71 43.99
CA LYS A 107 -8.57 -18.58 44.22
C LYS A 107 -9.33 -18.13 42.97
N ARG A 108 -8.76 -17.19 42.21
CA ARG A 108 -9.37 -16.73 40.95
C ARG A 108 -9.45 -17.85 39.91
N LEU A 109 -8.31 -18.50 39.64
CA LEU A 109 -8.24 -19.60 38.68
C LEU A 109 -9.14 -20.78 39.09
N GLN A 110 -9.20 -21.07 40.38
CA GLN A 110 -10.10 -22.09 40.93
C GLN A 110 -11.56 -21.75 40.62
N VAL A 111 -12.00 -20.51 40.88
CA VAL A 111 -13.38 -20.08 40.56
C VAL A 111 -13.64 -20.11 39.05
N GLU A 112 -12.67 -19.71 38.22
CA GLU A 112 -12.78 -19.78 36.76
C GLU A 112 -12.91 -21.23 36.26
N MET A 113 -12.14 -22.17 36.85
CA MET A 113 -12.19 -23.59 36.53
C MET A 113 -13.52 -24.23 36.97
N GLU A 114 -13.97 -23.98 38.20
CA GLU A 114 -15.26 -24.43 38.70
C GLU A 114 -16.43 -23.86 37.88
N ALA A 115 -16.32 -22.62 37.39
CA ALA A 115 -17.32 -22.04 36.51
C ALA A 115 -17.30 -22.71 35.12
N PHE A 116 -16.11 -22.98 34.58
CA PHE A 116 -15.94 -23.66 33.30
C PHE A 116 -16.48 -25.09 33.34
N ILE A 117 -16.20 -25.86 34.39
CA ILE A 117 -16.72 -27.22 34.57
C ILE A 117 -18.24 -27.18 34.63
N ARG A 118 -18.82 -26.36 35.52
CA ARG A 118 -20.29 -26.25 35.65
C ARG A 118 -20.98 -25.86 34.36
N GLN A 119 -20.44 -24.86 33.64
CA GLN A 119 -21.02 -24.42 32.36
C GLN A 119 -21.03 -25.54 31.31
N ASN A 120 -20.02 -26.39 31.30
CA ASN A 120 -19.92 -27.48 30.33
C ASN A 120 -20.57 -28.78 30.82
N ALA A 121 -20.94 -28.89 32.10
CA ALA A 121 -21.71 -30.00 32.66
C ALA A 121 -23.22 -29.85 32.39
N GLU A 122 -23.71 -28.65 32.05
CA GLU A 122 -25.13 -28.42 31.71
C GLU A 122 -25.61 -29.25 30.51
N ASP A 123 -26.86 -29.71 30.59
CA ASP A 123 -27.51 -30.52 29.56
C ASP A 123 -27.57 -29.77 28.22
N GLY A 124 -26.79 -30.25 27.24
CA GLY A 124 -26.72 -29.68 25.89
C GLY A 124 -25.31 -29.33 25.40
N ALA A 125 -24.30 -29.36 26.27
CA ALA A 125 -22.90 -29.19 25.88
C ALA A 125 -22.33 -30.47 25.22
N VAL A 126 -21.43 -30.28 24.24
CA VAL A 126 -20.84 -31.37 23.41
C VAL A 126 -20.12 -32.43 24.25
N CYS A 127 -19.65 -32.07 25.45
CA CYS A 127 -18.89 -32.95 26.35
C CYS A 127 -19.51 -33.05 27.76
N SER A 128 -20.83 -32.81 27.91
CA SER A 128 -21.46 -32.71 29.24
C SER A 128 -21.21 -33.89 30.17
N HIS A 129 -21.21 -35.10 29.62
CA HIS A 129 -21.01 -36.32 30.40
C HIS A 129 -19.59 -36.40 30.98
N SER A 130 -18.57 -36.01 30.20
CA SER A 130 -17.19 -35.99 30.70
C SER A 130 -16.97 -34.93 31.79
N PHE A 131 -17.65 -33.79 31.71
CA PHE A 131 -17.58 -32.77 32.76
C PHE A 131 -18.35 -33.19 34.03
N GLN A 132 -19.46 -33.91 33.88
CA GLN A 132 -20.15 -34.53 35.01
C GLN A 132 -19.27 -35.57 35.71
N ASP A 133 -18.59 -36.42 34.95
CA ASP A 133 -17.63 -37.38 35.50
C ASP A 133 -16.55 -36.68 36.34
N PHE A 134 -16.04 -35.53 35.87
CA PHE A 134 -15.05 -34.74 36.64
C PHE A 134 -15.61 -34.23 37.98
N GLU A 135 -16.86 -33.75 38.02
CA GLU A 135 -17.51 -33.32 39.28
C GLU A 135 -17.72 -34.49 40.26
N ASP A 136 -18.10 -35.65 39.72
CA ASP A 136 -18.30 -36.88 40.50
C ASP A 136 -16.96 -37.38 41.08
N TYR A 137 -15.89 -37.38 40.28
CA TYR A 137 -14.53 -37.71 40.73
C TYR A 137 -14.02 -36.72 41.77
N GLU A 138 -14.20 -35.41 41.59
CA GLU A 138 -13.80 -34.40 42.58
C GLU A 138 -14.52 -34.64 43.91
N SER A 139 -15.83 -34.88 43.87
CA SER A 139 -16.63 -35.19 45.05
C SER A 139 -16.16 -36.47 45.75
N SER A 140 -15.85 -37.52 44.98
CA SER A 140 -15.29 -38.77 45.52
C SER A 140 -13.95 -38.53 46.22
N ILE A 141 -13.02 -37.84 45.58
CA ILE A 141 -11.68 -37.55 46.13
C ILE A 141 -11.79 -36.72 47.41
N VAL A 142 -12.68 -35.72 47.45
CA VAL A 142 -12.90 -34.90 48.65
C VAL A 142 -13.45 -35.76 49.80
N ASN A 143 -14.38 -36.67 49.52
CA ASN A 143 -14.92 -37.58 50.53
C ASN A 143 -13.86 -38.56 51.04
N ASP A 144 -13.09 -39.18 50.15
CA ASP A 144 -12.01 -40.10 50.50
C ASP A 144 -10.93 -39.40 51.34
N PHE A 145 -10.55 -38.17 50.98
CA PHE A 145 -9.61 -37.36 51.74
C PHE A 145 -10.13 -37.03 53.14
N ASN A 146 -11.41 -36.65 53.25
CA ASN A 146 -12.01 -36.37 54.56
C ASN A 146 -12.07 -37.63 55.42
N HIS A 147 -12.41 -38.78 54.84
CA HIS A 147 -12.39 -40.07 55.54
C HIS A 147 -10.98 -40.42 56.03
N PHE A 148 -9.97 -40.32 55.15
CA PHE A 148 -8.58 -40.55 55.49
C PHE A 148 -8.10 -39.62 56.62
N LYS A 149 -8.45 -38.33 56.57
CA LYS A 149 -8.12 -37.36 57.62
C LYS A 149 -8.74 -37.73 58.97
N THR A 150 -10.02 -38.11 58.97
CA THR A 150 -10.73 -38.56 60.18
C THR A 150 -10.06 -39.80 60.77
N ASP A 151 -9.64 -40.74 59.93
CA ASP A 151 -9.06 -42.01 60.40
C ASP A 151 -7.60 -41.88 60.89
N THR A 152 -6.82 -40.96 60.30
CA THR A 152 -5.37 -40.92 60.52
C THR A 152 -4.89 -39.70 61.29
N VAL A 153 -5.49 -38.53 61.05
CA VAL A 153 -5.04 -37.25 61.61
C VAL A 153 -5.76 -36.95 62.91
N GLU A 154 -7.08 -37.13 62.97
CA GLU A 154 -7.85 -36.83 64.20
C GLU A 154 -7.41 -37.65 65.42
N PRO A 155 -7.11 -38.96 65.32
CA PRO A 155 -6.63 -39.73 66.46
C PRO A 155 -5.30 -39.24 67.01
N VAL A 156 -4.39 -38.78 66.14
CA VAL A 156 -3.09 -38.22 66.56
C VAL A 156 -3.29 -36.87 67.26
N TRP A 157 -4.22 -36.05 66.77
CA TRP A 157 -4.58 -34.80 67.42
C TRP A 157 -5.25 -35.02 68.77
N ASN A 158 -6.19 -35.97 68.87
CA ASN A 158 -6.84 -36.33 70.12
C ASN A 158 -5.81 -36.84 71.12
N LEU A 159 -4.93 -37.78 70.71
CA LEU A 159 -3.83 -38.25 71.55
C LEU A 159 -2.93 -37.10 72.03
N ARG A 160 -2.60 -36.14 71.16
CA ARG A 160 -1.82 -34.96 71.55
C ARG A 160 -2.52 -34.12 72.62
N GLU A 161 -3.83 -33.87 72.47
CA GLU A 161 -4.58 -33.10 73.46
C GLU A 161 -4.76 -33.87 74.77
N ASP A 162 -5.02 -35.18 74.70
CA ASP A 162 -5.09 -36.08 75.87
C ASP A 162 -3.76 -36.09 76.63
N LEU A 163 -2.63 -36.20 75.92
CA LEU A 163 -1.29 -36.13 76.51
C LEU A 163 -1.03 -34.78 77.19
N LYS A 164 -1.43 -33.66 76.58
CA LYS A 164 -1.29 -32.34 77.22
C LYS A 164 -2.13 -32.24 78.48
N TYR A 165 -3.38 -32.72 78.44
CA TYR A 165 -4.27 -32.72 79.59
C TYR A 165 -3.67 -33.56 80.72
N TRP A 166 -3.23 -34.78 80.41
CA TRP A 166 -2.59 -35.69 81.37
C TRP A 166 -1.33 -35.07 82.00
N VAL A 167 -0.45 -34.45 81.20
CA VAL A 167 0.77 -33.77 81.69
C VAL A 167 0.45 -32.56 82.60
N VAL A 168 -0.65 -31.86 82.37
CA VAL A 168 -1.07 -30.73 83.21
C VAL A 168 -1.69 -31.20 84.51
N GLU A 169 -2.47 -32.28 84.49
CA GLU A 169 -3.12 -32.87 85.66
C GLU A 169 -2.11 -33.53 86.61
N HIS A 170 -1.18 -34.32 86.07
CA HIS A 170 -0.22 -35.12 86.85
C HIS A 170 1.12 -34.41 87.08
N GLN A 171 1.17 -33.09 86.91
CA GLN A 171 2.40 -32.27 86.98
C GLN A 171 3.00 -32.17 88.40
N ASN A 172 2.20 -32.49 89.42
CA ASN A 172 2.60 -32.54 90.83
C ASN A 172 2.84 -33.99 91.29
N ASP A 173 2.03 -34.96 90.84
CA ASP A 173 2.12 -36.37 91.24
C ASP A 173 3.34 -37.07 90.64
N THR A 174 3.79 -36.63 89.47
CA THR A 174 5.09 -37.06 88.87
C THR A 174 6.32 -36.64 89.68
N LYS A 175 6.17 -35.77 90.68
CA LYS A 175 7.26 -35.36 91.59
C LYS A 175 7.26 -36.15 92.91
N GLU A 176 6.18 -36.84 93.23
CA GLU A 176 6.01 -37.57 94.50
C GLU A 176 6.26 -39.09 94.37
N ASP A 177 6.75 -39.56 93.21
CA ASP A 177 7.07 -40.97 92.90
C ASP A 177 5.92 -41.95 93.23
N ASP A 178 4.68 -41.58 92.89
CA ASP A 178 3.52 -42.46 93.04
C ASP A 178 3.58 -43.62 92.02
N GLU A 179 3.61 -44.85 92.52
CA GLU A 179 3.83 -46.08 91.74
C GLU A 179 2.67 -46.32 90.73
N SER A 180 1.46 -45.85 91.04
CA SER A 180 0.30 -45.93 90.14
C SER A 180 0.45 -45.03 88.91
N VAL A 181 0.94 -43.80 89.11
CA VAL A 181 1.10 -42.80 88.04
C VAL A 181 2.26 -43.19 87.10
N LEU A 182 3.28 -43.87 87.63
CA LEU A 182 4.41 -44.38 86.85
C LEU A 182 4.00 -45.52 85.89
N GLU A 183 3.12 -46.43 86.32
CA GLU A 183 2.62 -47.51 85.46
C GLU A 183 1.68 -46.98 84.36
N GLU A 184 0.82 -45.99 84.70
CA GLU A 184 0.00 -45.27 83.72
C GLU A 184 0.87 -44.50 82.70
N HIS A 185 1.90 -43.80 83.15
CA HIS A 185 2.85 -43.11 82.28
C HIS A 185 3.54 -44.08 81.31
N LYS A 186 3.92 -45.27 81.78
CA LYS A 186 4.51 -46.32 80.94
C LYS A 186 3.53 -46.84 79.89
N ALA A 187 2.27 -47.09 80.26
CA ALA A 187 1.22 -47.49 79.33
C ALA A 187 0.94 -46.40 78.26
N ILE A 188 1.01 -45.13 78.65
CA ILE A 188 0.89 -43.98 77.73
C ILE A 188 2.07 -43.97 76.74
N LEU A 189 3.31 -44.18 77.20
CA LEU A 189 4.48 -44.26 76.32
C LEU A 189 4.39 -45.41 75.32
N GLU A 190 3.89 -46.57 75.73
CA GLU A 190 3.64 -47.71 74.85
C GLU A 190 2.57 -47.37 73.78
N THR A 191 1.51 -46.67 74.18
CA THR A 191 0.47 -46.18 73.26
C THR A 191 1.04 -45.19 72.24
N VAL A 192 1.87 -44.25 72.68
CA VAL A 192 2.53 -43.27 71.81
C VAL A 192 3.49 -43.96 70.84
N ALA A 193 4.28 -44.94 71.30
CA ALA A 193 5.18 -45.71 70.44
C ALA A 193 4.41 -46.51 69.38
N SER A 194 3.27 -47.10 69.76
CA SER A 194 2.37 -47.80 68.85
C SER A 194 1.80 -46.87 67.77
N VAL A 195 1.28 -45.70 68.17
CA VAL A 195 0.73 -44.70 67.23
C VAL A 195 1.82 -44.15 66.32
N ASN A 196 3.03 -43.87 66.82
CA ASN A 196 4.15 -43.45 65.97
C ASN A 196 4.49 -44.53 64.92
N SER A 197 4.53 -45.80 65.32
CA SER A 197 4.78 -46.92 64.40
C SER A 197 3.68 -47.04 63.34
N GLN A 198 2.42 -46.86 63.72
CA GLN A 198 1.29 -46.85 62.77
C GLN A 198 1.39 -45.67 61.79
N GLN A 199 1.77 -44.48 62.27
CA GLN A 199 1.94 -43.31 61.40
C GLN A 199 3.13 -43.47 60.45
N GLU A 200 4.24 -44.07 60.90
CA GLU A 200 5.37 -44.41 60.02
C GLU A 200 4.94 -45.35 58.89
N LEU A 201 4.15 -46.38 59.19
CA LEU A 201 3.61 -47.30 58.17
C LEU A 201 2.68 -46.59 57.18
N VAL A 202 1.81 -45.69 57.67
CA VAL A 202 0.93 -44.90 56.80
C VAL A 202 1.77 -43.98 55.89
N LEU A 203 2.79 -43.31 56.43
CA LEU A 203 3.67 -42.45 55.65
C LEU A 203 4.47 -43.23 54.60
N GLU A 204 4.98 -44.41 54.95
CA GLU A 204 5.67 -45.29 54.00
C GLU A 204 4.74 -45.73 52.87
N LYS A 205 3.49 -46.11 53.20
CA LYS A 205 2.47 -46.47 52.21
C LYS A 205 2.17 -45.30 51.28
N LEU A 206 1.94 -44.10 51.83
CA LEU A 206 1.68 -42.89 51.06
C LEU A 206 2.85 -42.51 50.15
N LEU A 207 4.09 -42.67 50.63
CA LEU A 207 5.28 -42.40 49.83
C LEU A 207 5.41 -43.38 48.66
N ASN A 208 5.09 -44.66 48.88
CA ASN A 208 5.06 -45.65 47.80
C ASN A 208 3.95 -45.37 46.78
N GLU A 209 2.74 -45.01 47.25
CA GLU A 209 1.63 -44.60 46.38
C GLU A 209 1.98 -43.35 45.58
N GLN A 210 2.57 -42.34 46.22
CA GLN A 210 3.05 -41.13 45.56
C GLN A 210 4.08 -41.47 44.47
N LEU A 211 5.10 -42.28 44.79
CA LEU A 211 6.12 -42.69 43.81
C LEU A 211 5.50 -43.46 42.62
N SER A 212 4.53 -44.33 42.87
CA SER A 212 3.81 -45.05 41.82
C SER A 212 3.06 -44.07 40.91
N LEU A 213 2.31 -43.13 41.50
CA LEU A 213 1.57 -42.11 40.75
C LEU A 213 2.50 -41.18 39.97
N GLU A 214 3.61 -40.75 40.55
CA GLU A 214 4.62 -39.94 39.87
C GLU A 214 5.23 -40.68 38.68
N GLN A 215 5.47 -41.99 38.79
CA GLN A 215 5.93 -42.84 37.69
C GLN A 215 4.87 -42.99 36.60
N GLU A 216 3.61 -43.19 36.97
CA GLU A 216 2.48 -43.25 36.03
C GLU A 216 2.30 -41.92 35.29
N LEU A 217 2.33 -40.79 36.00
CA LEU A 217 2.24 -39.44 35.42
C LEU A 217 3.43 -39.12 34.52
N SER A 218 4.61 -39.61 34.87
CA SER A 218 5.82 -39.46 34.04
C SER A 218 5.87 -40.44 32.86
N SER A 219 4.97 -41.43 32.81
CA SER A 219 4.89 -42.35 31.70
C SER A 219 4.44 -41.62 30.43
N GLY A 220 5.01 -42.02 29.28
CA GLY A 220 4.79 -41.33 28.01
C GLY A 220 3.32 -41.27 27.56
N GLU A 221 2.49 -42.22 28.00
CA GLU A 221 1.09 -42.34 27.60
C GLU A 221 0.24 -41.15 28.06
N LEU A 222 0.47 -40.65 29.28
CA LEU A 222 -0.20 -39.44 29.78
C LEU A 222 0.48 -38.15 29.30
N ALA A 223 1.80 -38.17 29.13
CA ALA A 223 2.54 -37.05 28.57
C ALA A 223 2.07 -36.70 27.14
N GLU A 224 1.77 -37.70 26.31
CA GLU A 224 1.19 -37.51 24.96
C GLU A 224 -0.16 -36.80 24.97
N LEU A 225 -0.98 -37.01 26.01
CA LEU A 225 -2.28 -36.35 26.18
C LEU A 225 -2.16 -34.92 26.74
N CYS A 226 -1.16 -34.66 27.59
CA CYS A 226 -0.95 -33.37 28.25
C CYS A 226 -0.02 -32.42 27.49
N HIS A 227 0.75 -32.90 26.51
CA HIS A 227 1.49 -32.01 25.63
C HIS A 227 0.52 -31.18 24.81
N THR A 228 0.40 -29.89 25.19
CA THR A 228 0.02 -28.82 24.27
C THR A 228 1.03 -28.86 23.14
N HIS A 229 0.76 -29.67 22.12
CA HIS A 229 1.57 -29.70 20.93
C HIS A 229 1.71 -28.24 20.50
N GLU A 230 2.93 -27.68 20.54
CA GLU A 230 3.26 -26.52 19.72
C GLU A 230 2.69 -26.89 18.36
N ARG A 231 1.58 -26.26 17.94
CA ARG A 231 0.80 -26.68 16.77
C ARG A 231 1.80 -27.01 15.68
N LYS A 232 2.01 -28.30 15.40
CA LYS A 232 3.04 -28.70 14.44
C LYS A 232 2.55 -28.19 13.11
N VAL A 233 3.10 -27.04 12.71
CA VAL A 233 2.75 -26.41 11.46
C VAL A 233 3.27 -27.36 10.40
N GLN A 234 2.35 -27.97 9.67
CA GLN A 234 2.72 -28.84 8.57
C GLN A 234 3.35 -27.95 7.50
N GLY A 235 4.65 -28.15 7.27
CA GLY A 235 5.35 -27.53 6.15
C GLY A 235 4.86 -28.10 4.82
N GLY A 236 5.28 -27.45 3.73
CA GLY A 236 4.84 -27.72 2.38
C GLY A 236 3.74 -26.76 1.93
N ILE A 237 3.14 -27.08 0.78
CA ILE A 237 2.12 -26.26 0.16
C ILE A 237 0.76 -26.54 0.84
N PRO A 238 0.04 -25.51 1.33
CA PRO A 238 -1.30 -25.69 1.88
C PRO A 238 -2.27 -26.27 0.84
N MET A 239 -3.21 -27.12 1.25
CA MET A 239 -4.22 -27.66 0.35
C MET A 239 -5.07 -26.54 -0.28
N GLU A 240 -5.37 -25.51 0.52
CA GLU A 240 -6.11 -24.33 0.10
C GLU A 240 -5.40 -23.61 -1.06
N ALA A 241 -4.07 -23.64 -1.10
CA ALA A 241 -3.31 -23.03 -2.20
C ALA A 241 -3.36 -23.88 -3.50
N PHE A 242 -3.44 -25.21 -3.38
CA PHE A 242 -3.59 -26.11 -4.52
C PHE A 242 -4.97 -26.02 -5.17
N GLU A 243 -6.01 -25.90 -4.35
CA GLU A 243 -7.41 -25.80 -4.78
C GLU A 243 -7.74 -24.50 -5.53
N LEU A 244 -6.92 -23.45 -5.37
CA LEU A 244 -7.14 -22.20 -6.09
C LEU A 244 -7.03 -22.39 -7.62
N GLU A 245 -8.04 -21.91 -8.32
CA GLU A 245 -8.07 -21.90 -9.79
C GLU A 245 -7.17 -20.79 -10.33
N CYS A 246 -6.26 -21.14 -11.24
CA CYS A 246 -5.43 -20.20 -11.97
C CYS A 246 -5.25 -20.71 -13.40
N PRO A 247 -5.65 -19.94 -14.42
CA PRO A 247 -5.50 -20.34 -15.81
C PRO A 247 -4.05 -20.38 -16.29
N ASP A 248 -3.18 -19.56 -15.70
CA ASP A 248 -1.74 -19.57 -15.95
C ASP A 248 -1.05 -20.60 -15.03
N LEU A 249 -0.70 -21.74 -15.62
CA LEU A 249 -0.06 -22.85 -14.90
C LEU A 249 1.37 -22.55 -14.47
N ASP A 250 2.10 -21.73 -15.23
CA ASP A 250 3.49 -21.37 -14.89
C ASP A 250 3.50 -20.42 -13.71
N LEU A 251 2.58 -19.44 -13.69
CA LEU A 251 2.38 -18.57 -12.54
C LEU A 251 1.91 -19.36 -11.32
N LYS A 252 0.97 -20.31 -11.48
CA LYS A 252 0.52 -21.17 -10.39
C LYS A 252 1.68 -21.96 -9.79
N ALA A 253 2.52 -22.58 -10.62
CA ALA A 253 3.70 -23.30 -10.18
C ALA A 253 4.69 -22.38 -9.44
N SER A 254 4.93 -21.17 -9.95
CA SER A 254 5.82 -20.19 -9.31
C SER A 254 5.32 -19.79 -7.92
N VAL A 255 4.03 -19.48 -7.77
CA VAL A 255 3.44 -19.08 -6.48
C VAL A 255 3.43 -20.25 -5.49
N LEU A 256 3.22 -21.49 -5.94
CA LEU A 256 3.30 -22.67 -5.07
C LEU A 256 4.75 -22.94 -4.62
N GLN A 257 5.74 -22.69 -5.49
CA GLN A 257 7.16 -22.78 -5.12
C GLN A 257 7.55 -21.77 -4.03
N GLU A 258 6.94 -20.58 -3.99
CA GLU A 258 7.18 -19.60 -2.93
C GLU A 258 6.83 -20.12 -1.53
N PHE A 259 5.85 -21.02 -1.39
CA PHE A 259 5.57 -21.65 -0.08
C PHE A 259 6.72 -22.56 0.37
N ILE A 260 7.34 -23.28 -0.56
CA ILE A 260 8.50 -24.14 -0.28
C ILE A 260 9.71 -23.28 0.10
N LEU A 261 9.95 -22.21 -0.65
CA LEU A 261 11.04 -21.27 -0.38
C LEU A 261 10.85 -20.57 0.97
N LEU A 262 9.62 -20.18 1.31
CA LEU A 262 9.29 -19.61 2.61
C LEU A 262 9.64 -20.61 3.73
N ASP A 263 9.21 -21.86 3.61
CA ASP A 263 9.49 -22.90 4.60
C ASP A 263 11.00 -23.19 4.74
N GLU A 264 11.76 -23.18 3.63
CA GLU A 264 13.22 -23.30 3.65
C GLU A 264 13.88 -22.12 4.35
N GLN A 265 13.42 -20.89 4.10
CA GLN A 265 13.93 -19.70 4.78
C GLN A 265 13.66 -19.74 6.29
N HIS A 266 12.47 -20.19 6.71
CA HIS A 266 12.18 -20.34 8.13
C HIS A 266 13.00 -21.45 8.77
N ARG A 267 13.20 -22.58 8.07
CA ARG A 267 14.06 -23.66 8.54
C ARG A 267 15.50 -23.19 8.71
N ALA A 268 16.06 -22.45 7.74
CA ALA A 268 17.39 -21.88 7.83
C ALA A 268 17.51 -20.90 9.01
N ARG A 269 16.53 -20.00 9.19
CA ARG A 269 16.53 -19.07 10.35
C ARG A 269 16.41 -19.80 11.69
N LEU A 270 15.70 -20.93 11.74
CA LEU A 270 15.60 -21.76 12.94
C LEU A 270 16.93 -22.48 13.21
N GLU A 271 17.57 -23.04 12.18
CA GLU A 271 18.89 -23.66 12.28
C GLU A 271 19.95 -22.64 12.73
N ASP A 272 19.93 -21.41 12.20
CA ASP A 272 20.82 -20.33 12.63
C ASP A 272 20.62 -19.99 14.12
N LEU A 273 19.37 -19.91 14.56
CA LEU A 273 19.02 -19.67 15.96
C LEU A 273 19.47 -20.83 16.87
N GLU A 274 19.27 -22.07 16.43
CA GLU A 274 19.73 -23.26 17.15
C GLU A 274 21.26 -23.31 17.23
N GLN A 275 21.97 -22.91 16.18
CA GLN A 275 23.43 -22.82 16.17
C GLN A 275 23.95 -21.73 17.11
N GLU A 276 23.33 -20.54 17.11
CA GLU A 276 23.68 -19.44 18.03
C GLU A 276 23.51 -19.85 19.49
N HIS A 277 22.49 -20.67 19.78
CA HIS A 277 22.16 -21.14 21.12
C HIS A 277 22.58 -22.59 21.42
N ALA A 278 23.45 -23.19 20.62
CA ALA A 278 23.83 -24.59 20.73
C ALA A 278 24.37 -24.98 22.12
N GLN A 279 25.10 -24.07 22.78
CA GLN A 279 25.60 -24.28 24.15
C GLN A 279 24.49 -24.44 25.19
N VAL A 280 23.38 -23.74 24.99
CA VAL A 280 22.22 -23.79 25.89
C VAL A 280 21.37 -25.04 25.60
N LEU A 281 21.26 -25.41 24.33
CA LEU A 281 20.53 -26.59 23.87
C LEU A 281 21.24 -27.91 24.21
N GLY A 282 22.57 -27.89 24.38
CA GLY A 282 23.35 -29.07 24.74
C GLY A 282 23.04 -29.65 26.13
N SER A 283 22.29 -28.93 26.97
CA SER A 283 21.78 -29.45 28.24
C SER A 283 20.40 -28.89 28.51
N GLU A 284 19.40 -29.76 28.63
CA GLU A 284 18.00 -29.37 28.89
C GLU A 284 17.83 -28.51 30.15
N ARG A 285 18.73 -28.65 31.13
CA ARG A 285 18.67 -27.97 32.44
C ARG A 285 19.99 -27.31 32.85
N GLY A 286 20.87 -27.04 31.89
CA GLY A 286 22.16 -26.38 32.16
C GLY A 286 23.11 -27.15 33.08
N GLY A 287 22.99 -28.48 33.13
CA GLY A 287 23.79 -29.36 34.01
C GLY A 287 23.28 -29.47 35.45
N TRP A 288 22.08 -28.97 35.75
CA TRP A 288 21.42 -29.09 37.05
C TRP A 288 20.46 -30.29 37.10
N SER A 289 20.23 -30.83 38.29
CA SER A 289 19.16 -31.83 38.48
C SER A 289 17.80 -31.18 38.23
N GLU A 290 16.80 -32.01 37.95
CA GLU A 290 15.42 -31.55 37.76
C GLU A 290 14.89 -30.80 38.99
N GLU A 291 15.08 -31.40 40.17
CA GLU A 291 14.68 -30.82 41.44
C GLU A 291 15.39 -29.49 41.73
N ASP A 292 16.72 -29.43 41.53
CA ASP A 292 17.50 -28.21 41.80
C ASP A 292 17.13 -27.10 40.81
N HIS A 293 16.93 -27.44 39.53
CA HIS A 293 16.52 -26.50 38.50
C HIS A 293 15.13 -25.93 38.79
N TYR A 294 14.17 -26.81 39.12
CA TYR A 294 12.82 -26.41 39.51
C TYR A 294 12.83 -25.50 40.74
N LEU A 295 13.54 -25.91 41.79
CA LEU A 295 13.67 -25.12 43.01
C LEU A 295 14.32 -23.75 42.73
N PHE A 296 15.33 -23.70 41.85
CA PHE A 296 15.94 -22.46 41.41
C PHE A 296 14.91 -21.53 40.74
N GLN A 297 14.15 -22.02 39.77
CA GLN A 297 13.12 -21.25 39.07
C GLN A 297 12.07 -20.72 40.04
N VAL A 298 11.51 -21.60 40.88
CA VAL A 298 10.50 -21.25 41.88
C VAL A 298 11.02 -20.17 42.83
N ILE A 299 12.25 -20.30 43.34
CA ILE A 299 12.84 -19.29 44.22
C ILE A 299 12.98 -17.95 43.50
N VAL A 300 13.43 -17.92 42.25
CA VAL A 300 13.60 -16.67 41.50
C VAL A 300 12.26 -15.99 41.22
N GLU A 301 11.23 -16.75 40.91
CA GLU A 301 9.88 -16.26 40.62
C GLU A 301 9.14 -15.74 41.86
N GLN A 302 9.43 -16.28 43.05
CA GLN A 302 8.86 -15.80 44.32
C GLN A 302 9.21 -14.35 44.67
N TYR A 303 10.19 -13.75 43.99
CA TYR A 303 10.59 -12.36 44.21
C TYR A 303 10.06 -11.47 43.08
N PRO A 304 9.14 -10.52 43.37
CA PRO A 304 8.53 -9.65 42.37
C PRO A 304 9.54 -8.83 41.56
N HIS A 305 9.24 -8.64 40.26
CA HIS A 305 10.11 -7.91 39.33
C HIS A 305 10.24 -6.41 39.61
N ASP A 306 9.25 -5.80 40.27
CA ASP A 306 9.18 -4.38 40.65
C ASP A 306 9.99 -4.04 41.91
N MET A 307 10.52 -5.06 42.61
CA MET A 307 11.24 -4.89 43.86
C MET A 307 12.67 -4.39 43.67
N THR A 308 13.06 -3.38 44.44
CA THR A 308 14.45 -2.91 44.51
C THR A 308 15.37 -3.98 45.11
N ASN A 309 16.55 -4.18 44.51
CA ASN A 309 17.51 -5.22 44.90
C ASN A 309 17.02 -6.67 44.78
N ARG A 310 16.03 -6.96 43.92
CA ARG A 310 15.51 -8.32 43.66
C ARG A 310 16.62 -9.37 43.51
N ARG A 311 17.61 -9.11 42.64
CA ARG A 311 18.74 -10.01 42.40
C ARG A 311 19.57 -10.32 43.62
N MET A 312 19.81 -9.32 44.47
CA MET A 312 20.57 -9.52 45.70
C MET A 312 19.80 -10.44 46.66
N LEU A 313 18.48 -10.30 46.74
CA LEU A 313 17.63 -11.10 47.61
C LEU A 313 17.52 -12.56 47.14
N TYR A 314 17.10 -12.84 45.90
CA TYR A 314 16.98 -14.25 45.50
C TYR A 314 18.33 -14.95 45.45
N ILE A 315 19.43 -14.28 45.11
CA ILE A 315 20.76 -14.92 45.17
C ILE A 315 21.16 -15.24 46.62
N ASP A 316 20.85 -14.37 47.59
CA ASP A 316 21.04 -14.71 49.01
C ASP A 316 20.17 -15.91 49.43
N ARG A 317 18.91 -15.95 48.98
CA ARG A 317 18.00 -17.06 49.27
C ARG A 317 18.47 -18.37 48.65
N LEU A 318 18.89 -18.36 47.39
CA LEU A 318 19.43 -19.50 46.68
C LEU A 318 20.69 -20.03 47.38
N LYS A 319 21.60 -19.16 47.82
CA LYS A 319 22.78 -19.59 48.60
C LYS A 319 22.44 -20.29 49.92
N ARG A 320 21.34 -19.91 50.57
CA ARG A 320 20.89 -20.56 51.80
C ARG A 320 20.27 -21.93 51.54
N HIS A 321 19.64 -22.11 50.38
CA HIS A 321 19.02 -23.36 49.94
C HIS A 321 19.99 -24.33 49.29
N PHE A 322 21.05 -23.83 48.66
CA PHE A 322 22.11 -24.62 48.04
C PHE A 322 23.47 -24.41 48.74
N PRO A 323 23.68 -24.93 49.96
CA PRO A 323 24.95 -24.77 50.68
C PRO A 323 26.18 -25.30 49.94
N GLY A 324 25.98 -26.30 49.07
CA GLY A 324 27.04 -26.92 48.27
C GLY A 324 27.37 -26.19 46.97
N LYS A 325 26.57 -25.19 46.56
CA LYS A 325 26.77 -24.46 45.31
C LYS A 325 27.44 -23.12 45.55
N SER A 326 28.41 -22.77 44.71
CA SER A 326 29.10 -21.49 44.78
C SER A 326 28.21 -20.35 44.28
N ARG A 327 28.56 -19.11 44.64
CA ARG A 327 27.88 -17.94 44.06
C ARG A 327 27.98 -17.89 42.54
N GLN A 328 29.12 -18.31 42.01
CA GLN A 328 29.40 -18.23 40.59
C GLN A 328 28.50 -19.19 39.82
N GLU A 329 28.38 -20.43 40.31
CA GLU A 329 27.48 -21.44 39.72
C GLU A 329 26.02 -20.98 39.68
N LEU A 330 25.55 -20.28 40.72
CA LEU A 330 24.19 -19.71 40.74
C LEU A 330 24.00 -18.60 39.69
N VAL A 331 25.03 -17.80 39.45
CA VAL A 331 25.00 -16.72 38.45
C VAL A 331 25.12 -17.29 37.04
N ASP A 332 25.97 -18.30 36.83
CA ASP A 332 26.12 -18.97 35.55
C ASP A 332 24.80 -19.67 35.16
N HIS A 333 24.10 -20.27 36.13
CA HIS A 333 22.78 -20.87 35.92
C HIS A 333 21.68 -19.83 35.69
N GLU A 334 21.74 -18.67 36.33
CA GLU A 334 20.86 -17.53 36.04
C GLU A 334 21.01 -17.05 34.59
N ASP A 335 22.26 -16.92 34.13
CA ASP A 335 22.59 -16.54 32.76
C ASP A 335 22.13 -17.61 31.77
N TRP A 336 22.32 -18.89 32.09
CA TRP A 336 21.81 -20.01 31.30
C TRP A 336 20.28 -19.97 31.21
N CYS A 337 19.56 -19.83 32.33
CA CYS A 337 18.09 -19.72 32.35
C CYS A 337 17.59 -18.56 31.48
N THR A 338 18.29 -17.42 31.54
CA THR A 338 17.94 -16.23 30.73
C THR A 338 18.12 -16.50 29.24
N ARG A 339 19.24 -17.13 28.84
CA ARG A 339 19.49 -17.49 27.44
C ARG A 339 18.54 -18.57 26.94
N HIS A 340 18.24 -19.57 27.78
CA HIS A 340 17.29 -20.64 27.47
C HIS A 340 15.89 -20.08 27.23
N LYS A 341 15.42 -19.20 28.13
CA LYS A 341 14.15 -18.49 27.95
C LYS A 341 14.14 -17.65 26.68
N TYR A 342 15.21 -16.88 26.44
CA TYR A 342 15.33 -16.05 25.24
C TYR A 342 15.23 -16.89 23.96
N TYR A 343 15.93 -18.03 23.91
CA TYR A 343 15.87 -18.96 22.78
C TYR A 343 14.43 -19.44 22.53
N HIS A 344 13.73 -19.93 23.55
CA HIS A 344 12.36 -20.43 23.40
C HIS A 344 11.38 -19.32 23.01
N ASP A 345 11.50 -18.14 23.61
CA ASP A 345 10.70 -16.97 23.24
C ASP A 345 10.94 -16.59 21.77
N ARG A 346 12.20 -16.64 21.32
CA ARG A 346 12.59 -16.33 19.94
C ARG A 346 12.14 -17.40 18.95
N LYS A 347 12.25 -18.69 19.30
CA LYS A 347 11.75 -19.83 18.53
C LYS A 347 10.23 -19.71 18.35
N LYS A 348 9.50 -19.43 19.44
CA LYS A 348 8.05 -19.21 19.42
C LYS A 348 7.68 -18.01 18.54
N ALA A 349 8.41 -16.90 18.64
CA ALA A 349 8.20 -15.75 17.78
C ALA A 349 8.43 -16.09 16.29
N LEU A 350 9.49 -16.82 15.97
CA LEU A 350 9.81 -17.27 14.61
C LEU A 350 8.73 -18.21 14.04
N MET A 351 8.19 -19.11 14.86
CA MET A 351 7.06 -19.96 14.49
C MET A 351 5.78 -19.14 14.22
N LEU A 352 5.49 -18.13 15.04
CA LEU A 352 4.35 -17.25 14.82
C LEU A 352 4.51 -16.37 13.57
N ASP A 353 5.71 -15.87 13.32
CA ASP A 353 6.06 -15.14 12.09
C ASP A 353 5.85 -16.05 10.87
N TRP A 354 6.32 -17.30 10.92
CA TRP A 354 6.11 -18.28 9.86
C TRP A 354 4.63 -18.52 9.55
N LEU A 355 3.81 -18.72 10.57
CA LEU A 355 2.36 -18.88 10.42
C LEU A 355 1.70 -17.66 9.77
N ARG A 356 2.11 -16.45 10.19
CA ARG A 356 1.61 -15.20 9.62
C ARG A 356 2.00 -15.09 8.15
N ASP A 357 3.27 -15.30 7.84
CA ASP A 357 3.82 -15.10 6.50
C ASP A 357 3.21 -16.13 5.51
N ARG A 358 2.96 -17.37 5.94
CA ARG A 358 2.21 -18.37 5.16
C ARG A 358 0.78 -17.93 4.85
N LYS A 359 0.07 -17.40 5.86
CA LYS A 359 -1.30 -16.90 5.69
C LYS A 359 -1.35 -15.69 4.75
N GLU A 360 -0.38 -14.81 4.87
CA GLU A 360 -0.24 -13.64 3.98
C GLU A 360 0.05 -14.08 2.54
N LEU A 361 0.96 -15.05 2.34
CA LEU A 361 1.24 -15.62 1.03
C LEU A 361 0.00 -16.25 0.40
N LEU A 362 -0.79 -17.02 1.18
CA LEU A 362 -2.05 -17.59 0.70
C LEU A 362 -3.05 -16.50 0.26
N THR A 363 -3.15 -15.42 1.04
CA THR A 363 -4.04 -14.29 0.71
C THR A 363 -3.58 -13.59 -0.57
N LYS A 364 -2.26 -13.37 -0.73
CA LYS A 364 -1.68 -12.78 -1.95
C LYS A 364 -1.83 -13.69 -3.17
N ALA A 365 -1.64 -15.00 -2.99
CA ALA A 365 -1.83 -16.01 -4.04
C ALA A 365 -3.28 -15.99 -4.54
N SER A 366 -4.25 -16.02 -3.62
CA SER A 366 -5.67 -15.94 -3.96
C SER A 366 -6.02 -14.65 -4.72
N ALA A 367 -5.51 -13.49 -4.28
CA ALA A 367 -5.74 -12.23 -4.98
C ALA A 367 -5.11 -12.22 -6.39
N THR A 368 -3.86 -12.69 -6.51
CA THR A 368 -3.13 -12.72 -7.79
C THR A 368 -3.81 -13.66 -8.79
N PHE A 369 -4.22 -14.85 -8.35
CA PHE A 369 -4.93 -15.79 -9.22
C PHE A 369 -6.30 -15.26 -9.64
N ALA A 370 -7.04 -14.62 -8.74
CA ALA A 370 -8.30 -13.96 -9.09
C ALA A 370 -8.11 -12.85 -10.14
N GLU A 371 -7.06 -12.04 -10.03
CA GLU A 371 -6.71 -11.03 -11.03
C GLU A 371 -6.44 -11.63 -12.41
N VAL A 372 -5.73 -12.77 -12.46
CA VAL A 372 -5.43 -13.47 -13.72
C VAL A 372 -6.69 -14.09 -14.32
N CYS A 373 -7.55 -14.71 -13.51
CA CYS A 373 -8.86 -15.20 -13.96
C CYS A 373 -9.67 -14.05 -14.59
N MET A 374 -9.80 -12.93 -13.90
CA MET A 374 -10.52 -11.75 -14.41
C MET A 374 -9.89 -11.20 -15.70
N ALA A 375 -8.55 -11.20 -15.81
CA ALA A 375 -7.86 -10.74 -17.00
C ALA A 375 -8.13 -11.64 -18.21
N GLN A 376 -8.19 -12.96 -18.02
CA GLN A 376 -8.55 -13.91 -19.06
C GLN A 376 -10.01 -13.74 -19.50
N GLU A 377 -10.96 -13.69 -18.56
CA GLU A 377 -12.39 -13.47 -18.85
C GLU A 377 -12.58 -12.18 -19.66
N LEU A 378 -11.87 -11.11 -19.30
CA LEU A 378 -11.91 -9.85 -20.04
C LEU A 378 -11.35 -10.00 -21.47
N GLU A 379 -10.29 -10.77 -21.66
CA GLU A 379 -9.73 -11.01 -23.00
C GLU A 379 -10.64 -11.92 -23.85
N GLU A 380 -11.31 -12.90 -23.24
CA GLU A 380 -12.35 -13.72 -23.89
C GLU A 380 -13.50 -12.83 -24.38
N VAL A 381 -14.03 -11.96 -23.52
CA VAL A 381 -15.09 -10.99 -23.90
C VAL A 381 -14.63 -10.06 -25.02
N LYS A 382 -13.38 -9.57 -24.97
CA LYS A 382 -12.83 -8.76 -26.07
C LYS A 382 -12.72 -9.56 -27.36
N ASN A 383 -12.33 -10.82 -27.29
CA ASN A 383 -12.20 -11.68 -28.46
C ASN A 383 -13.56 -12.01 -29.06
N GLU A 384 -14.58 -12.26 -28.24
CA GLU A 384 -15.97 -12.37 -28.71
C GLU A 384 -16.44 -11.09 -29.38
N PHE A 385 -16.12 -9.92 -28.82
CA PHE A 385 -16.48 -8.64 -29.42
C PHE A 385 -15.79 -8.45 -30.77
N LYS A 386 -14.49 -8.76 -30.88
CA LYS A 386 -13.75 -8.74 -32.15
C LYS A 386 -14.37 -9.70 -33.18
N GLN A 387 -14.78 -10.89 -32.76
CA GLN A 387 -15.46 -11.86 -33.63
C GLN A 387 -16.81 -11.33 -34.13
N LYS A 388 -17.68 -10.85 -33.22
CA LYS A 388 -18.98 -10.24 -33.58
C LYS A 388 -18.81 -9.04 -34.52
N GLN A 389 -17.78 -8.21 -34.28
CA GLN A 389 -17.46 -7.08 -35.16
C GLN A 389 -17.04 -7.56 -36.56
N LYS A 390 -16.23 -8.62 -36.64
CA LYS A 390 -15.83 -9.22 -37.91
C LYS A 390 -17.03 -9.79 -38.67
N GLU A 391 -17.88 -10.57 -38.00
CA GLU A 391 -19.12 -11.10 -38.58
C GLU A 391 -20.02 -9.98 -39.12
N LEU A 392 -20.16 -8.89 -38.37
CA LEU A 392 -20.92 -7.72 -38.83
C LEU A 392 -20.29 -7.08 -40.06
N CYS A 393 -18.96 -6.94 -40.10
CA CYS A 393 -18.25 -6.41 -41.26
C CYS A 393 -18.46 -7.30 -42.50
N ASP A 394 -18.41 -8.62 -42.35
CA ASP A 394 -18.64 -9.57 -43.43
C ASP A 394 -20.08 -9.47 -43.96
N VAL A 395 -21.09 -9.39 -43.07
CA VAL A 395 -22.49 -9.17 -43.47
C VAL A 395 -22.70 -7.84 -44.18
N LEU A 396 -22.06 -6.76 -43.72
CA LEU A 396 -22.12 -5.46 -44.37
C LEU A 396 -21.43 -5.48 -45.74
N TYR A 397 -20.30 -6.18 -45.85
CA TYR A 397 -19.59 -6.38 -47.10
C TYR A 397 -20.46 -7.10 -48.13
N ASP A 398 -21.11 -8.20 -47.74
CA ASP A 398 -22.04 -8.94 -48.61
C ASP A 398 -23.22 -8.07 -49.07
N LYS A 399 -23.78 -7.25 -48.18
CA LYS A 399 -24.87 -6.31 -48.54
C LYS A 399 -24.39 -5.28 -49.57
N VAL A 400 -23.18 -4.74 -49.38
CA VAL A 400 -22.59 -3.78 -50.32
C VAL A 400 -22.29 -4.45 -51.67
N GLN A 401 -21.82 -5.69 -51.66
CA GLN A 401 -21.57 -6.48 -52.87
C GLN A 401 -22.87 -6.68 -53.66
N ARG A 402 -23.94 -7.16 -53.00
CA ARG A 402 -25.28 -7.31 -53.63
C ARG A 402 -25.82 -5.99 -54.17
N TRP A 403 -25.65 -4.89 -53.43
CA TRP A 403 -26.07 -3.57 -53.90
C TRP A 403 -25.28 -3.13 -55.15
N ARG A 404 -23.98 -3.42 -55.22
CA ARG A 404 -23.16 -3.15 -56.42
C ARG A 404 -23.64 -3.96 -57.62
N GLU A 405 -23.91 -5.25 -57.43
CA GLU A 405 -24.45 -6.14 -58.47
C GLU A 405 -25.81 -5.64 -58.98
N GLN A 406 -26.74 -5.35 -58.07
CA GLN A 406 -28.05 -4.78 -58.42
C GLN A 406 -27.93 -3.45 -59.16
N LYS A 407 -27.00 -2.59 -58.76
CA LYS A 407 -26.77 -1.30 -59.43
C LYS A 407 -26.19 -1.46 -60.84
N MET A 408 -25.29 -2.41 -61.04
CA MET A 408 -24.75 -2.75 -62.35
C MET A 408 -25.83 -3.36 -63.26
N GLU A 409 -26.68 -4.23 -62.71
CA GLU A 409 -27.82 -4.81 -63.44
C GLU A 409 -28.83 -3.73 -63.85
N LEU A 410 -29.18 -2.80 -62.94
CA LEU A 410 -30.03 -1.65 -63.28
C LEU A 410 -29.42 -0.81 -64.39
N MET A 411 -28.13 -0.49 -64.32
CA MET A 411 -27.44 0.27 -65.36
C MET A 411 -27.47 -0.44 -66.73
N TRP A 412 -27.32 -1.77 -66.73
CA TRP A 412 -27.39 -2.58 -67.95
C TRP A 412 -28.81 -2.60 -68.55
N LEU A 413 -29.84 -2.72 -67.71
CA LEU A 413 -31.23 -2.65 -68.15
C LEU A 413 -31.60 -1.26 -68.68
N GLU A 414 -31.15 -0.18 -68.03
CA GLU A 414 -31.33 1.20 -68.51
C GLU A 414 -30.70 1.38 -69.91
N GLN A 415 -29.48 0.89 -70.11
CA GLN A 415 -28.81 0.93 -71.42
C GLN A 415 -29.60 0.16 -72.49
N GLN A 416 -30.16 -1.00 -72.16
CA GLN A 416 -31.00 -1.75 -73.10
C GLN A 416 -32.31 -1.03 -73.43
N GLU A 417 -32.92 -0.37 -72.45
CA GLU A 417 -34.15 0.40 -72.66
C GLU A 417 -33.90 1.63 -73.53
N GLU A 418 -32.76 2.30 -73.36
CA GLU A 418 -32.33 3.41 -74.23
C GLU A 418 -32.06 2.94 -75.66
N GLU A 419 -31.38 1.80 -75.86
CA GLU A 419 -31.18 1.23 -77.20
C GLU A 419 -32.49 0.84 -77.88
N ARG A 420 -33.45 0.28 -77.13
CA ARG A 420 -34.80 -0.01 -77.63
C ARG A 420 -35.53 1.25 -78.06
N LYS A 421 -35.54 2.29 -77.22
CA LYS A 421 -36.15 3.59 -77.54
C LYS A 421 -35.53 4.21 -78.79
N ARG A 422 -34.22 4.09 -78.97
CA ARG A 422 -33.52 4.59 -80.17
C ARG A 422 -33.98 3.85 -81.43
N LYS A 423 -34.11 2.52 -81.37
CA LYS A 423 -34.61 1.71 -82.50
C LYS A 423 -36.07 2.03 -82.83
N GLU A 424 -36.92 2.18 -81.82
CA GLU A 424 -38.34 2.58 -82.00
C GLU A 424 -38.46 3.97 -82.64
N GLN A 425 -37.59 4.93 -82.27
CA GLN A 425 -37.52 6.24 -82.92
C GLN A 425 -37.05 6.16 -84.38
N GLU A 426 -36.04 5.33 -84.68
CA GLU A 426 -35.57 5.11 -86.05
C GLU A 426 -36.64 4.44 -86.94
N GLU A 427 -37.46 3.55 -86.39
CA GLU A 427 -38.58 2.91 -87.11
C GLU A 427 -39.74 3.88 -87.37
N LEU A 428 -40.08 4.75 -86.41
CA LEU A 428 -41.08 5.81 -86.61
C LEU A 428 -40.69 6.77 -87.73
N MET A 429 -39.41 7.18 -87.77
CA MET A 429 -38.88 8.04 -88.84
C MET A 429 -39.03 7.39 -90.22
N LYS A 430 -38.77 6.08 -90.34
CA LYS A 430 -38.96 5.34 -91.62
C LYS A 430 -40.43 5.29 -92.05
N ILE A 431 -41.36 5.11 -91.12
CA ILE A 431 -42.80 5.08 -91.40
C ILE A 431 -43.31 6.46 -91.84
N GLU A 432 -42.77 7.56 -91.30
CA GLU A 432 -43.11 8.92 -91.73
C GLU A 432 -42.59 9.22 -93.15
N GLU A 433 -41.38 8.79 -93.49
CA GLU A 433 -40.81 8.93 -94.84
C GLU A 433 -41.63 8.17 -95.91
N GLU A 434 -42.17 7.00 -95.58
CA GLU A 434 -43.01 6.23 -96.51
C GLU A 434 -44.40 6.86 -96.71
N LYS A 435 -44.96 7.50 -95.69
CA LYS A 435 -46.24 8.24 -95.80
C LYS A 435 -46.09 9.53 -96.62
N GLU A 436 -44.95 10.21 -96.50
CA GLU A 436 -44.59 11.39 -97.32
C GLU A 436 -44.47 11.02 -98.82
N LYS A 437 -43.86 9.87 -99.15
CA LYS A 437 -43.71 9.40 -100.55
C LYS A 437 -45.05 9.10 -101.23
N LYS A 438 -46.03 8.53 -100.50
CA LYS A 438 -47.38 8.26 -101.04
C LYS A 438 -48.19 9.53 -101.31
N LYS A 439 -48.10 10.55 -100.44
CA LYS A 439 -48.75 11.86 -100.67
C LYS A 439 -48.17 12.61 -101.89
N ARG A 440 -46.87 12.48 -102.16
CA ARG A 440 -46.21 13.10 -103.33
C ARG A 440 -46.58 12.45 -104.66
N GLN A 441 -46.96 11.16 -104.69
CA GLN A 441 -47.40 10.49 -105.94
C GLN A 441 -48.83 10.91 -106.35
N GLU A 442 -49.75 11.04 -105.40
CA GLU A 442 -51.14 11.44 -105.68
C GLU A 442 -51.28 12.91 -106.12
N GLN A 443 -50.38 13.78 -105.67
CA GLN A 443 -50.33 15.18 -106.12
C GLN A 443 -49.70 15.34 -107.52
N LYS A 444 -48.81 14.43 -107.93
CA LYS A 444 -48.11 14.47 -109.22
C LYS A 444 -49.02 14.12 -110.41
N GLU A 445 -50.03 13.28 -110.22
CA GLU A 445 -50.98 12.89 -111.27
C GLU A 445 -52.09 13.92 -111.53
N LYS A 446 -52.47 14.70 -110.50
CA LYS A 446 -53.42 15.83 -110.65
C LYS A 446 -52.78 17.08 -111.27
N LEU A 447 -51.48 17.29 -111.05
CA LEU A 447 -50.72 18.38 -111.68
C LEU A 447 -50.48 18.17 -113.18
N ASN A 448 -50.22 16.94 -113.64
CA ASN A 448 -49.94 16.66 -115.06
C ASN A 448 -51.14 16.93 -116.00
N LYS A 449 -52.37 16.72 -115.54
CA LYS A 449 -53.59 17.01 -116.34
C LYS A 449 -53.92 18.50 -116.40
N TYR A 450 -53.44 19.29 -115.44
CA TYR A 450 -53.57 20.76 -115.42
C TYR A 450 -52.46 21.45 -116.23
N HIS A 451 -51.24 20.89 -116.25
CA HIS A 451 -50.10 21.45 -117.00
C HIS A 451 -50.26 21.37 -118.53
N ILE A 452 -50.87 20.31 -119.06
CA ILE A 452 -51.08 20.14 -120.51
C ILE A 452 -52.06 21.18 -121.09
N GLN A 453 -53.06 21.61 -120.31
CA GLN A 453 -54.02 22.65 -120.73
C GLN A 453 -53.49 24.08 -120.53
N GLN A 454 -52.60 24.30 -119.56
CA GLN A 454 -51.92 25.59 -119.33
C GLN A 454 -50.83 25.89 -120.38
N GLU A 455 -50.12 24.88 -120.91
CA GLU A 455 -49.00 25.10 -121.85
C GLU A 455 -49.43 25.62 -123.24
N GLU A 456 -50.62 25.25 -123.73
CA GLU A 456 -51.14 25.74 -125.02
C GLU A 456 -51.59 27.21 -124.94
N GLU A 457 -52.12 27.64 -123.80
CA GLU A 457 -52.58 29.01 -123.54
C GLU A 457 -51.41 29.95 -123.23
N GLN A 458 -50.35 29.42 -122.59
CA GLN A 458 -49.05 30.09 -122.39
C GLN A 458 -48.24 30.25 -123.69
N ARG A 459 -48.42 29.40 -124.70
CA ARG A 459 -47.68 29.54 -125.98
C ARG A 459 -48.18 30.74 -126.79
N LYS A 460 -49.50 30.98 -126.79
CA LYS A 460 -50.10 32.16 -127.44
C LYS A 460 -49.81 33.47 -126.70
N ARG A 461 -49.81 33.45 -125.35
CA ARG A 461 -49.41 34.61 -124.54
C ARG A 461 -47.93 34.97 -124.70
N ARG A 462 -47.03 33.98 -124.82
CA ARG A 462 -45.58 34.22 -125.02
C ARG A 462 -45.23 34.90 -126.34
N GLU A 463 -45.98 34.66 -127.42
CA GLU A 463 -45.74 35.34 -128.70
C GLU A 463 -46.21 36.81 -128.70
N GLU A 464 -47.24 37.15 -127.92
CA GLU A 464 -47.72 38.53 -127.72
C GLU A 464 -46.85 39.28 -126.70
N GLU A 465 -46.37 38.60 -125.66
CA GLU A 465 -45.43 39.14 -124.67
C GLU A 465 -44.03 39.32 -125.24
N GLN A 466 -43.55 38.49 -126.18
CA GLN A 466 -42.25 38.70 -126.85
C GLN A 466 -42.21 40.00 -127.67
N LYS A 467 -43.32 40.34 -128.36
CA LYS A 467 -43.44 41.61 -129.10
C LYS A 467 -43.49 42.82 -128.16
N ARG A 468 -44.18 42.70 -127.03
CA ARG A 468 -44.25 43.74 -125.98
C ARG A 468 -42.93 43.86 -125.18
N MET A 469 -42.16 42.77 -125.05
CA MET A 469 -40.82 42.72 -124.45
C MET A 469 -39.75 43.37 -125.33
N GLU A 470 -39.87 43.33 -126.66
CA GLU A 470 -38.95 44.04 -127.56
C GLU A 470 -39.17 45.56 -127.51
N GLU A 471 -40.42 45.99 -127.41
CA GLU A 471 -40.78 47.40 -127.20
C GLU A 471 -40.35 47.92 -125.81
N LEU A 472 -40.53 47.10 -124.76
CA LEU A 472 -40.02 47.39 -123.41
C LEU A 472 -38.49 47.31 -123.32
N LYS A 473 -37.81 46.45 -124.09
CA LYS A 473 -36.33 46.40 -124.18
C LYS A 473 -35.75 47.64 -124.85
N LYS A 474 -36.45 48.28 -125.80
CA LYS A 474 -36.06 49.57 -126.38
C LYS A 474 -36.13 50.70 -125.35
N ILE A 475 -37.22 50.74 -124.57
CA ILE A 475 -37.40 51.71 -123.47
C ILE A 475 -36.40 51.44 -122.33
N LEU A 476 -36.10 50.17 -122.03
CA LEU A 476 -35.05 49.79 -121.08
C LEU A 476 -33.63 50.04 -121.62
N GLN A 477 -33.37 50.03 -122.92
CA GLN A 477 -32.05 50.38 -123.47
C GLN A 477 -31.81 51.89 -123.39
N GLU A 478 -32.85 52.71 -123.54
CA GLU A 478 -32.82 54.15 -123.30
C GLU A 478 -32.66 54.48 -121.81
N GLN A 479 -33.32 53.73 -120.91
CA GLN A 479 -33.05 53.79 -119.47
C GLN A 479 -31.72 53.14 -119.05
N ALA A 480 -31.18 52.15 -119.77
CA ALA A 480 -29.92 51.48 -119.45
C ALA A 480 -28.69 52.30 -119.86
N VAL A 481 -28.81 53.29 -120.74
CA VAL A 481 -27.79 54.34 -120.91
C VAL A 481 -27.81 55.25 -119.67
N HIS A 482 -28.99 55.65 -119.21
CA HIS A 482 -29.17 56.50 -118.04
C HIS A 482 -28.81 55.79 -116.71
N ASP A 483 -28.95 54.47 -116.64
CA ASP A 483 -28.54 53.62 -115.51
C ASP A 483 -27.08 53.11 -115.64
N LYS A 484 -26.49 53.07 -116.84
CA LYS A 484 -25.02 52.95 -117.00
C LYS A 484 -24.30 54.18 -116.44
N GLU A 485 -24.86 55.36 -116.63
CA GLU A 485 -24.33 56.60 -116.06
C GLU A 485 -24.56 56.66 -114.54
N ARG A 486 -25.69 56.16 -114.04
CA ARG A 486 -25.97 56.05 -112.59
C ARG A 486 -25.10 55.03 -111.85
N VAL A 487 -24.72 53.92 -112.50
CA VAL A 487 -23.84 52.88 -111.93
C VAL A 487 -22.36 53.25 -112.06
N LYS A 488 -21.90 53.86 -113.17
CA LYS A 488 -20.56 54.47 -113.24
C LYS A 488 -20.36 55.56 -112.19
N PHE A 489 -21.39 56.39 -111.94
CA PHE A 489 -21.36 57.36 -110.85
C PHE A 489 -21.29 56.71 -109.47
N ARG A 490 -21.88 55.53 -109.24
CA ARG A 490 -21.74 54.79 -107.97
C ARG A 490 -20.39 54.06 -107.85
N GLU A 491 -19.86 53.51 -108.92
CA GLU A 491 -18.53 52.88 -108.96
C GLU A 491 -17.41 53.93 -108.78
N GLU A 492 -17.50 55.10 -109.41
CA GLU A 492 -16.57 56.22 -109.18
C GLU A 492 -16.67 56.82 -107.78
N GLN A 493 -17.85 56.80 -107.14
CA GLN A 493 -18.04 57.23 -105.76
C GLN A 493 -17.48 56.21 -104.74
N ILE A 494 -17.47 54.92 -105.07
CA ILE A 494 -16.83 53.89 -104.25
C ILE A 494 -15.31 53.96 -104.43
N LEU A 495 -14.79 54.07 -105.66
CA LEU A 495 -13.37 54.26 -105.93
C LEU A 495 -12.82 55.55 -105.31
N LYS A 496 -13.58 56.66 -105.33
CA LYS A 496 -13.23 57.90 -104.60
C LYS A 496 -13.26 57.75 -103.08
N LYS A 497 -14.10 56.87 -102.53
CA LYS A 497 -14.09 56.56 -101.08
C LYS A 497 -12.94 55.62 -100.69
N GLU A 498 -12.53 54.71 -101.56
CA GLU A 498 -11.39 53.82 -101.36
C GLU A 498 -10.05 54.57 -101.50
N ILE A 499 -9.91 55.42 -102.52
CA ILE A 499 -8.75 56.31 -102.68
C ILE A 499 -8.68 57.32 -101.53
N ALA A 500 -9.79 57.95 -101.12
CA ALA A 500 -9.81 58.86 -99.96
C ALA A 500 -9.57 58.16 -98.61
N LYS A 501 -9.80 56.86 -98.48
CA LYS A 501 -9.39 56.07 -97.30
C LYS A 501 -7.90 55.72 -97.36
N TYR A 502 -7.39 55.34 -98.52
CA TYR A 502 -5.97 55.04 -98.72
C TYR A 502 -5.09 56.29 -98.54
N GLU A 503 -5.52 57.45 -99.04
CA GLU A 503 -4.87 58.74 -98.85
C GLU A 503 -4.94 59.22 -97.39
N LYS A 504 -6.04 58.99 -96.67
CA LYS A 504 -6.12 59.27 -95.22
C LYS A 504 -5.20 58.39 -94.37
N GLU A 505 -5.01 57.13 -94.74
CA GLU A 505 -4.10 56.24 -94.02
C GLU A 505 -2.64 56.57 -94.33
N GLN A 506 -2.33 56.97 -95.58
CA GLN A 506 -1.02 57.49 -95.99
C GLN A 506 -0.69 58.86 -95.37
N ASP A 507 -1.68 59.74 -95.22
CA ASP A 507 -1.51 61.03 -94.53
C ASP A 507 -1.42 60.84 -93.01
N ARG A 508 -2.09 59.84 -92.41
CA ARG A 508 -1.86 59.47 -91.01
C ARG A 508 -0.44 58.95 -90.76
N LEU A 509 0.06 58.10 -91.65
CA LEU A 509 1.44 57.59 -91.55
C LEU A 509 2.47 58.70 -91.77
N ARG A 510 2.22 59.62 -92.72
CA ARG A 510 3.07 60.82 -92.91
C ARG A 510 2.95 61.83 -91.77
N ASP A 511 1.78 62.02 -91.17
CA ASP A 511 1.59 62.84 -89.97
C ASP A 511 2.21 62.22 -88.72
N GLU A 512 2.29 60.89 -88.63
CA GLU A 512 2.99 60.16 -87.56
C GLU A 512 4.53 60.26 -87.74
N GLU A 513 5.04 60.14 -88.97
CA GLU A 513 6.46 60.38 -89.30
C GLU A 513 6.86 61.87 -89.18
N GLU A 514 6.01 62.82 -89.59
CA GLU A 514 6.19 64.26 -89.37
C GLU A 514 5.98 64.65 -87.91
N ARG A 515 5.16 63.93 -87.12
CA ARG A 515 5.07 64.10 -85.67
C ARG A 515 6.34 63.64 -84.98
N GLU A 516 6.93 62.51 -85.35
CA GLU A 516 8.20 62.08 -84.76
C GLU A 516 9.33 63.03 -85.15
N GLN A 517 9.42 63.48 -86.40
CA GLN A 517 10.42 64.48 -86.82
C GLN A 517 10.16 65.89 -86.26
N ARG A 518 8.90 66.31 -86.03
CA ARG A 518 8.56 67.56 -85.31
C ARG A 518 8.77 67.44 -83.80
N LEU A 519 8.55 66.27 -83.19
CA LEU A 519 8.82 66.02 -81.76
C LEU A 519 10.33 65.93 -81.49
N GLU A 520 11.14 65.47 -82.44
CA GLU A 520 12.60 65.48 -82.37
C GLU A 520 13.18 66.89 -82.62
N ALA A 521 12.59 67.67 -83.56
CA ALA A 521 12.96 69.08 -83.78
C ALA A 521 12.44 70.07 -82.69
N LEU A 522 11.36 69.74 -81.97
CA LEU A 522 10.91 70.45 -80.77
C LEU A 522 11.69 70.03 -79.50
N ARG A 523 12.24 68.81 -79.44
CA ARG A 523 13.17 68.37 -78.38
C ARG A 523 14.55 69.03 -78.47
N GLU A 524 14.90 69.62 -79.62
CA GLU A 524 16.20 70.27 -79.85
C GLU A 524 16.17 71.82 -79.80
N LYS A 525 15.02 72.49 -79.67
CA LYS A 525 14.95 73.98 -79.68
C LYS A 525 14.44 74.70 -78.46
N VAL A 526 13.72 74.08 -77.52
CA VAL A 526 13.49 74.70 -76.19
C VAL A 526 13.34 73.63 -75.10
N ARG A 527 14.48 73.34 -74.49
CA ARG A 527 14.62 72.99 -73.07
C ARG A 527 13.73 73.92 -72.21
N PRO A 528 12.98 73.44 -71.22
CA PRO A 528 12.28 74.32 -70.30
C PRO A 528 13.28 75.17 -69.50
N VAL A 529 13.02 76.48 -69.40
CA VAL A 529 13.38 77.28 -68.22
C VAL A 529 12.07 77.76 -67.61
N VAL A 530 11.58 76.96 -66.66
CA VAL A 530 10.87 77.36 -65.42
C VAL A 530 9.44 77.96 -65.64
N ALA A 531 8.43 77.70 -64.81
CA ALA A 531 8.40 77.21 -63.44
C ALA A 531 7.27 76.20 -63.20
N SER A 532 7.48 75.36 -62.18
CA SER A 532 6.47 74.54 -61.54
C SER A 532 5.24 75.33 -61.13
N ASP A 533 4.07 74.74 -61.38
CA ASP A 533 2.96 74.83 -60.43
C ASP A 533 2.86 73.47 -59.69
N PRO A 534 3.34 73.38 -58.44
CA PRO A 534 3.40 72.14 -57.67
C PRO A 534 2.04 71.61 -57.21
N GLU A 535 0.94 72.36 -57.29
CA GLU A 535 -0.26 72.02 -56.51
C GLU A 535 -1.29 71.17 -57.26
N ARG A 536 -1.19 71.02 -58.58
CA ARG A 536 -2.15 70.23 -59.37
C ARG A 536 -1.92 68.72 -59.32
N ILE A 537 -0.77 68.28 -58.79
CA ILE A 537 -0.40 66.86 -58.63
C ILE A 537 -0.79 66.32 -57.24
N TRP A 538 -1.11 67.20 -56.29
CA TRP A 538 -1.42 66.84 -54.90
C TRP A 538 -2.91 66.96 -54.52
N ASN A 539 -3.80 67.25 -55.48
CA ASN A 539 -5.22 67.35 -55.19
C ASN A 539 -5.95 66.05 -55.50
N ASP A 540 -6.47 65.43 -54.45
CA ASP A 540 -7.32 64.25 -54.54
C ASP A 540 -8.63 64.57 -55.28
N THR A 541 -8.96 63.75 -56.28
CA THR A 541 -10.24 63.82 -56.98
C THR A 541 -11.41 63.41 -56.07
N GLU A 542 -12.60 63.96 -56.29
CA GLU A 542 -13.82 63.74 -55.46
C GLU A 542 -14.19 62.26 -55.22
N ALA A 543 -13.68 61.32 -56.02
CA ALA A 543 -13.80 59.87 -55.81
C ALA A 543 -12.88 59.29 -54.70
N TRP A 544 -11.85 60.02 -54.26
CA TRP A 544 -10.94 59.66 -53.15
C TRP A 544 -11.43 60.24 -51.81
N HIS A 545 -12.04 61.43 -51.81
CA HIS A 545 -12.63 62.03 -50.61
C HIS A 545 -13.74 61.16 -49.99
N SER A 546 -14.55 60.46 -50.78
CA SER A 546 -15.56 59.52 -50.26
C SER A 546 -15.00 58.21 -49.67
N ARG A 547 -13.68 57.97 -49.77
CA ARG A 547 -13.00 56.77 -49.23
C ARG A 547 -12.21 57.06 -47.94
N VAL A 548 -11.97 58.34 -47.61
CA VAL A 548 -11.17 58.78 -46.45
C VAL A 548 -12.01 59.45 -45.36
N THR A 549 -13.24 59.91 -45.65
CA THR A 549 -14.14 60.54 -44.65
C THR A 549 -15.34 59.64 -44.30
N GLY A 550 -15.06 58.39 -43.95
CA GLY A 550 -16.02 57.47 -43.36
C GLY A 550 -15.41 56.88 -42.09
N ASP A 551 -15.66 57.53 -40.97
CA ASP A 551 -15.36 57.02 -39.63
C ASP A 551 -16.15 55.73 -39.38
N GLU A 552 -15.55 54.60 -39.73
CA GLU A 552 -15.77 53.34 -39.01
C GLU A 552 -14.39 52.85 -38.59
N ASP A 553 -14.16 52.79 -37.27
CA ASP A 553 -12.98 52.20 -36.65
C ASP A 553 -12.61 50.89 -37.37
N ILE A 554 -11.40 50.84 -37.93
CA ILE A 554 -10.81 49.61 -38.45
C ILE A 554 -10.55 48.72 -37.22
N ASN A 555 -11.58 48.00 -36.79
CA ASN A 555 -11.47 46.99 -35.77
C ASN A 555 -10.67 45.82 -36.36
N ILE A 556 -9.38 45.74 -36.01
CA ILE A 556 -8.41 44.72 -36.47
C ILE A 556 -8.88 43.29 -36.11
N GLN A 557 -9.95 43.13 -35.33
CA GLN A 557 -10.57 41.84 -35.00
C GLN A 557 -11.74 41.43 -35.93
N LYS A 558 -12.04 42.17 -37.01
CA LYS A 558 -13.05 41.74 -37.99
C LYS A 558 -12.41 40.76 -38.99
N PRO A 559 -12.91 39.51 -39.12
CA PRO A 559 -12.36 38.54 -40.05
C PRO A 559 -12.54 39.00 -41.50
N LEU A 560 -11.51 38.81 -42.34
CA LEU A 560 -11.51 39.17 -43.77
C LEU A 560 -12.65 38.52 -44.59
N PHE A 561 -13.30 37.49 -44.02
CA PHE A 561 -14.42 36.77 -44.60
C PHE A 561 -15.59 36.78 -43.61
N LYS A 562 -16.82 36.82 -44.12
CA LYS A 562 -18.03 36.73 -43.30
C LYS A 562 -18.06 35.37 -42.60
N MET A 563 -17.75 35.32 -41.31
CA MET A 563 -17.84 34.11 -40.51
C MET A 563 -19.32 33.70 -40.42
N LEU A 564 -19.68 32.62 -41.13
CA LEU A 564 -21.00 32.00 -41.08
C LEU A 564 -21.09 31.06 -39.85
N GLY A 565 -20.87 31.61 -38.66
CA GLY A 565 -20.94 30.90 -37.39
C GLY A 565 -22.02 31.47 -36.48
N PHE A 566 -22.42 30.70 -35.46
CA PHE A 566 -23.36 31.15 -34.44
C PHE A 566 -22.59 31.83 -33.29
N SER A 567 -23.04 33.02 -32.87
CA SER A 567 -22.53 33.68 -31.67
C SER A 567 -23.02 32.98 -30.40
N ALA A 568 -22.26 33.02 -29.30
CA ALA A 568 -22.63 32.41 -28.02
C ALA A 568 -24.02 32.87 -27.54
N ASN A 569 -24.36 34.15 -27.74
CA ASN A 569 -25.67 34.69 -27.41
C ASN A 569 -26.80 34.14 -28.32
N GLN A 570 -26.48 33.80 -29.58
CA GLN A 570 -27.43 33.18 -30.51
C GLN A 570 -27.69 31.71 -30.15
N VAL A 571 -26.66 30.97 -29.73
CA VAL A 571 -26.83 29.57 -29.26
C VAL A 571 -27.61 29.52 -27.95
N ALA A 572 -27.31 30.42 -27.00
CA ALA A 572 -28.02 30.52 -25.72
C ALA A 572 -29.49 30.96 -25.86
N SER A 573 -29.84 31.61 -26.97
CA SER A 573 -31.22 32.00 -27.27
C SER A 573 -32.09 30.86 -27.83
N ASP A 574 -31.51 29.73 -28.24
CA ASP A 574 -32.29 28.58 -28.73
C ASP A 574 -33.08 27.95 -27.55
N PRO A 575 -34.42 27.87 -27.65
CA PRO A 575 -35.26 27.29 -26.60
C PRO A 575 -34.88 25.86 -26.21
N ARG A 576 -34.33 25.07 -27.15
CA ARG A 576 -33.89 23.69 -26.88
C ARG A 576 -32.65 23.64 -25.99
N VAL A 577 -31.71 24.56 -26.19
CA VAL A 577 -30.50 24.67 -25.36
C VAL A 577 -30.89 25.13 -23.95
N ARG A 578 -31.84 26.07 -23.84
CA ARG A 578 -32.35 26.51 -22.54
C ARG A 578 -33.09 25.41 -21.79
N LEU A 579 -33.91 24.62 -22.49
CA LEU A 579 -34.60 23.48 -21.89
C LEU A 579 -33.63 22.40 -21.46
N GLU A 580 -32.65 22.05 -22.30
CA GLU A 580 -31.60 21.08 -21.97
C GLU A 580 -30.82 21.51 -20.72
N GLN A 581 -30.43 22.79 -20.66
CA GLN A 581 -29.74 23.35 -19.52
C GLN A 581 -30.60 23.29 -18.25
N LYS A 582 -31.90 23.57 -18.35
CA LYS A 582 -32.85 23.44 -17.22
C LYS A 582 -33.08 21.99 -16.79
N LEU A 583 -33.14 21.05 -17.73
CA LEU A 583 -33.25 19.61 -17.45
C LEU A 583 -31.97 19.07 -16.82
N ARG A 584 -30.81 19.61 -17.19
CA ARG A 584 -29.50 19.30 -16.61
C ARG A 584 -29.35 19.89 -15.21
N GLU A 585 -29.76 21.14 -15.00
CA GLU A 585 -29.86 21.77 -13.66
C GLU A 585 -30.80 20.98 -12.73
N ALA A 586 -31.88 20.43 -13.27
CA ALA A 586 -32.81 19.57 -12.52
C ALA A 586 -32.35 18.09 -12.41
N GLY A 587 -31.20 17.72 -12.99
CA GLY A 587 -30.63 16.37 -12.91
C GLY A 587 -31.39 15.27 -13.70
N ILE A 588 -32.38 15.63 -14.52
CA ILE A 588 -33.31 14.69 -15.19
C ILE A 588 -33.07 14.52 -16.69
N GLN A 589 -31.97 15.08 -17.23
CA GLN A 589 -31.60 15.03 -18.64
C GLN A 589 -31.60 13.61 -19.22
N GLY A 590 -31.11 12.62 -18.44
CA GLY A 590 -31.00 11.22 -18.85
C GLY A 590 -32.27 10.39 -18.67
N SER A 591 -33.32 10.94 -18.04
CA SER A 591 -34.57 10.20 -17.80
C SER A 591 -35.41 10.11 -19.08
N ASP A 592 -36.29 9.11 -19.16
CA ASP A 592 -37.21 8.96 -20.31
C ASP A 592 -38.12 10.18 -20.48
N TYR A 593 -38.46 10.85 -19.38
CA TYR A 593 -39.18 12.12 -19.41
C TYR A 593 -38.34 13.25 -20.03
N GLY A 594 -37.08 13.39 -19.63
CA GLY A 594 -36.15 14.37 -20.22
C GLY A 594 -35.93 14.13 -21.71
N ARG A 595 -35.76 12.86 -22.12
CA ARG A 595 -35.64 12.46 -23.52
C ARG A 595 -36.91 12.74 -24.32
N LEU A 596 -38.09 12.48 -23.74
CA LEU A 596 -39.38 12.75 -24.37
C LEU A 596 -39.61 14.24 -24.58
N MET A 597 -39.31 15.08 -23.57
CA MET A 597 -39.45 16.53 -23.66
C MET A 597 -38.51 17.14 -24.71
N MET A 598 -37.27 16.67 -24.79
CA MET A 598 -36.33 17.10 -25.84
C MET A 598 -36.77 16.67 -27.23
N LYS A 599 -37.40 15.50 -27.38
CA LYS A 599 -37.94 15.01 -28.66
C LYS A 599 -39.16 15.80 -29.15
N GLN A 600 -39.98 16.32 -28.23
CA GLN A 600 -41.19 17.08 -28.58
C GLN A 600 -40.90 18.52 -29.01
N MET A 601 -39.75 19.09 -28.62
CA MET A 601 -39.39 20.47 -28.95
C MET A 601 -38.92 20.62 -30.40
N LYS A 602 -39.62 21.47 -31.17
CA LYS A 602 -39.26 21.78 -32.55
C LYS A 602 -38.16 22.85 -32.61
N PRO A 603 -37.21 22.76 -33.57
CA PRO A 603 -36.23 23.82 -33.78
C PRO A 603 -36.91 25.14 -34.17
N PRO A 604 -36.39 26.31 -33.74
CA PRO A 604 -36.99 27.61 -34.03
C PRO A 604 -36.97 27.97 -35.52
N THR A 605 -36.00 27.44 -36.28
CA THR A 605 -35.98 27.50 -37.75
C THR A 605 -36.12 26.08 -38.30
N GLN A 606 -37.08 25.88 -39.19
CA GLN A 606 -37.20 24.61 -39.89
C GLN A 606 -36.00 24.44 -40.85
N PRO A 607 -35.41 23.24 -40.93
CA PRO A 607 -34.36 22.97 -41.91
C PRO A 607 -34.85 23.33 -43.32
N ARG A 608 -33.99 23.92 -44.15
CA ARG A 608 -34.32 24.16 -45.56
C ARG A 608 -34.63 22.82 -46.25
N LYS A 609 -35.57 22.81 -47.20
CA LYS A 609 -36.07 21.58 -47.88
C LYS A 609 -34.98 20.74 -48.55
N ASP A 610 -33.89 21.37 -48.97
CA ASP A 610 -32.70 20.75 -49.58
C ASP A 610 -31.73 20.13 -48.55
N MET A 611 -31.88 20.45 -47.26
CA MET A 611 -31.09 19.90 -46.15
C MET A 611 -31.84 18.79 -45.38
N GLU A 612 -32.99 18.33 -45.85
CA GLU A 612 -33.61 17.11 -45.32
C GLU A 612 -32.71 15.91 -45.60
N SER A 613 -32.00 15.42 -44.58
CA SER A 613 -31.22 14.18 -44.74
C SER A 613 -32.19 13.04 -45.04
N THR A 614 -32.03 12.38 -46.18
CA THR A 614 -32.76 11.16 -46.54
C THR A 614 -32.36 9.95 -45.68
N VAL A 615 -31.32 10.10 -44.86
CA VAL A 615 -30.73 9.06 -44.01
C VAL A 615 -31.75 8.38 -43.08
N PHE A 616 -32.82 9.08 -42.68
CA PHE A 616 -33.86 8.54 -41.80
C PHE A 616 -35.23 8.34 -42.46
N LYS A 617 -35.37 8.51 -43.79
CA LYS A 617 -36.64 8.23 -44.50
C LYS A 617 -36.94 6.73 -44.65
N HIS A 618 -35.97 5.86 -44.34
CA HIS A 618 -36.09 4.39 -44.46
C HIS A 618 -35.67 3.64 -43.20
N LEU A 619 -36.10 4.10 -42.02
CA LEU A 619 -36.12 3.22 -40.84
C LEU A 619 -37.43 2.41 -40.83
N PRO A 620 -37.37 1.08 -40.65
CA PRO A 620 -38.57 0.27 -40.50
C PRO A 620 -39.38 0.76 -39.29
N LYS A 621 -40.69 0.90 -39.49
CA LYS A 621 -41.64 1.02 -38.38
C LYS A 621 -41.91 -0.37 -37.84
N ASP A 622 -41.33 -0.68 -36.69
CA ASP A 622 -41.80 -1.66 -35.70
C ASP A 622 -41.37 -1.08 -34.33
N GLY A 623 -42.15 -1.01 -33.26
CA GLY A 623 -43.50 -1.41 -32.92
C GLY A 623 -43.83 -0.75 -31.57
N SER A 624 -45.10 -0.85 -31.19
CA SER A 624 -45.77 -0.30 -30.00
C SER A 624 -45.06 -0.48 -28.65
#